data_AF-A0A059XZQ2-F1
#
_entry.id   AF-A0A059XZQ2-F1
#
_cell.length_a   1.000
_cell.length_b   1.000
_cell.length_c   1.000
_cell.angle_alpha   90.00
_cell.angle_beta   90.00
_cell.angle_gamma   90.00
#
_symmetry.space_group_name_H-M   'P 1'
#
loop_
_entity.id
_entity.type
_entity.pdbx_description
1 polymer ?
#
loop_
_entity_poly.entity_id
_entity_poly.type
_entity_poly.pdbx_seq_one_letter_code
_entity_poly.pdbx_strand_id
1 'polypeptide(L)'
;MKRSIKNTLIVLTSASAFLPVISASCENGTIKAKEVAEVHLPDNFDIKKLNSSEKRVFKKANSVNLNSVDYTKGTTFEIPGEKDYFLKIYSLTPPSIDENTVVPLDKDKEVSAEINLEFKIIYKDPVENTVELVDGWEKKLSIKNDKFILHSLNSVYNSFESNKASAFEFKNIDWDKLKAKYFDAEIVKWSDGDTPVVKVTSVDPLNQNVKVGDETKIRISGVDTPEKFVGGIKSSNLEHNYALLSSKFAEEALPKGSKVRVYGDSKDAYGRIVGDVFFGDKYQYLYSVEITRSGLTLPYYDNITLAFSFVKNPVYWEHYALLRLGEALEYAKTNKKGFFKTFALPYWIQSNIYKMKPNGKWTLLDKHSPTNLYNIEGINLIDDSYKNK
;
A
#
# COMPACT_ATOMS: atom_id res chain seq x y z
N MET A 1 -70.85 10.82 30.39
CA MET A 1 -70.69 10.84 31.86
C MET A 1 -69.37 10.19 32.23
N LYS A 2 -68.71 10.75 33.24
CA LYS A 2 -67.39 10.41 33.81
C LYS A 2 -67.20 8.91 34.12
N ARG A 3 -66.00 8.36 33.90
CA ARG A 3 -65.01 8.10 34.96
C ARG A 3 -63.71 7.47 34.43
N SER A 4 -62.61 8.10 34.85
CA SER A 4 -61.23 7.61 34.86
C SER A 4 -61.06 6.45 35.84
N ILE A 5 -60.12 5.54 35.58
CA ILE A 5 -59.13 5.03 36.56
C ILE A 5 -57.86 4.60 35.78
N LYS A 6 -56.71 5.06 36.29
CA LYS A 6 -55.33 4.74 35.92
C LYS A 6 -54.98 3.31 36.32
N ASN A 7 -54.03 2.65 35.62
CA ASN A 7 -52.76 2.24 36.24
C ASN A 7 -51.83 1.38 35.34
N THR A 8 -50.55 1.74 35.44
CA THR A 8 -49.34 0.90 35.42
C THR A 8 -48.86 0.29 34.09
N LEU A 9 -47.83 0.94 33.55
CA LEU A 9 -46.93 0.46 32.51
C LEU A 9 -45.95 -0.56 33.14
N ILE A 10 -45.99 -1.83 32.69
CA ILE A 10 -44.98 -2.84 33.02
C ILE A 10 -43.98 -2.84 31.85
N VAL A 11 -42.76 -2.37 32.11
CA VAL A 11 -41.64 -2.51 31.19
C VAL A 11 -40.98 -3.86 31.47
N LEU A 12 -41.13 -4.81 30.55
CA LEU A 12 -40.38 -6.06 30.53
C LEU A 12 -38.96 -5.77 30.03
N THR A 13 -37.99 -5.86 30.93
CA THR A 13 -36.55 -5.80 30.66
C THR A 13 -36.10 -7.08 29.95
N SER A 14 -35.51 -6.93 28.76
CA SER A 14 -34.83 -7.99 28.03
C SER A 14 -33.57 -8.44 28.76
N ALA A 15 -33.39 -9.76 28.86
CA ALA A 15 -32.26 -10.44 29.44
C ALA A 15 -30.94 -10.08 28.73
N SER A 16 -29.99 -9.55 29.50
CA SER A 16 -28.59 -9.38 29.12
C SER A 16 -27.83 -10.69 29.31
N ALA A 17 -27.27 -11.22 28.23
CA ALA A 17 -26.34 -12.35 28.25
C ALA A 17 -25.05 -11.94 28.99
N PHE A 18 -24.70 -12.69 30.02
CA PHE A 18 -23.46 -12.54 30.77
C PHE A 18 -22.26 -12.97 29.90
N LEU A 19 -21.37 -12.02 29.59
CA LEU A 19 -19.99 -12.33 29.24
C LEU A 19 -19.19 -12.56 30.53
N PRO A 20 -18.26 -13.51 30.58
CA PRO A 20 -17.42 -13.71 31.75
C PRO A 20 -16.44 -12.54 31.88
N VAL A 21 -16.69 -11.69 32.88
CA VAL A 21 -15.73 -10.68 33.33
C VAL A 21 -14.61 -11.41 34.05
N ILE A 22 -13.48 -11.59 33.38
CA ILE A 22 -12.22 -11.89 34.05
C ILE A 22 -11.72 -10.57 34.65
N SER A 23 -12.09 -10.31 35.89
CA SER A 23 -11.50 -9.24 36.69
C SER A 23 -10.20 -9.73 37.30
N ALA A 24 -9.07 -9.10 36.93
CA ALA A 24 -7.85 -9.17 37.71
C ALA A 24 -7.13 -7.81 37.70
N SER A 25 -6.83 -7.40 38.93
CA SER A 25 -5.97 -6.32 39.44
C SER A 25 -6.44 -4.86 39.37
N CYS A 26 -6.48 -4.27 40.56
CA CYS A 26 -6.50 -2.84 40.80
C CYS A 26 -5.17 -2.22 40.36
N GLU A 27 -5.18 -1.36 39.35
CA GLU A 27 -4.17 -0.31 39.18
C GLU A 27 -4.88 1.05 39.09
N ASN A 28 -4.66 1.88 40.10
CA ASN A 28 -5.08 3.27 40.11
C ASN A 28 -4.42 4.01 38.93
N GLY A 29 -5.21 4.56 38.00
CA GLY A 29 -4.79 5.66 37.12
C GLY A 29 -4.27 5.30 35.72
N THR A 30 -4.77 4.24 35.07
CA THR A 30 -4.44 4.00 33.65
C THR A 30 -5.19 4.96 32.74
N ILE A 31 -4.44 5.67 31.88
CA ILE A 31 -4.98 6.63 30.90
C ILE A 31 -5.09 5.92 29.55
N LYS A 32 -6.23 6.03 28.88
CA LYS A 32 -6.38 5.47 27.52
C LYS A 32 -5.41 6.15 26.57
N ALA A 33 -4.76 5.37 25.71
CA ALA A 33 -3.93 5.91 24.64
C ALA A 33 -4.76 6.86 23.76
N LYS A 34 -4.21 8.06 23.50
CA LYS A 34 -4.81 9.06 22.64
C LYS A 34 -3.94 9.21 21.40
N GLU A 35 -4.50 8.81 20.26
CA GLU A 35 -3.86 8.94 18.95
C GLU A 35 -3.66 10.42 18.58
N VAL A 36 -2.55 10.71 17.91
CA VAL A 36 -2.22 12.04 17.38
C VAL A 36 -1.78 11.95 15.92
N ALA A 37 -1.59 13.10 15.30
CA ALA A 37 -0.95 13.19 13.99
C ALA A 37 0.35 12.38 13.98
N GLU A 38 0.49 11.58 12.93
CA GLU A 38 1.62 10.68 12.76
C GLU A 38 2.94 11.46 12.80
N VAL A 39 3.86 11.04 13.67
CA VAL A 39 5.21 11.61 13.75
C VAL A 39 6.19 10.63 13.12
N HIS A 40 6.75 11.03 11.97
CA HIS A 40 7.71 10.21 11.25
C HIS A 40 9.07 10.19 11.98
N LEU A 41 9.63 8.99 12.15
CA LEU A 41 10.99 8.80 12.64
C LEU A 41 11.88 8.51 11.43
N PRO A 42 12.91 9.32 11.14
CA PRO A 42 13.79 9.09 9.99
C PRO A 42 14.61 7.81 10.18
N ASP A 43 15.06 7.16 9.10
CA ASP A 43 15.88 5.93 9.19
C ASP A 43 17.21 6.18 9.94
N ASN A 44 17.78 7.37 9.75
CA ASN A 44 18.93 7.85 10.52
C ASN A 44 18.42 8.85 11.57
N PHE A 45 18.00 8.34 12.72
CA PHE A 45 17.57 9.14 13.85
C PHE A 45 18.70 9.31 14.87
N ASP A 46 18.72 10.47 15.51
CA ASP A 46 19.55 10.69 16.69
C ASP A 46 18.92 10.03 17.92
N ILE A 47 19.78 9.67 18.88
CA ILE A 47 19.36 9.06 20.14
C ILE A 47 19.37 10.11 21.24
N LYS A 48 18.19 10.38 21.82
CA LYS A 48 18.05 11.23 22.99
C LYS A 48 18.32 10.45 24.26
N LYS A 49 19.34 10.87 25.00
CA LYS A 49 19.60 10.39 26.37
C LYS A 49 18.95 11.32 27.38
N LEU A 50 18.02 10.79 28.18
CA LEU A 50 17.34 11.57 29.20
C LEU A 50 18.19 11.75 30.46
N ASN A 51 18.19 12.97 30.99
CA ASN A 51 18.71 13.23 32.33
C ASN A 51 17.74 12.74 33.42
N SER A 52 18.19 12.72 34.68
CA SER A 52 17.40 12.19 35.81
C SER A 52 16.02 12.84 35.98
N SER A 53 15.88 14.13 35.68
CA SER A 53 14.61 14.85 35.81
C SER A 53 13.62 14.55 34.68
N GLU A 54 14.13 14.18 33.49
CA GLU A 54 13.34 13.85 32.30
C GLU A 54 12.82 12.42 32.32
N LYS A 55 13.51 11.49 33.01
CA LYS A 55 13.09 10.08 33.15
C LYS A 55 11.71 9.88 33.75
N ARG A 56 11.08 10.92 34.31
CA ARG A 56 9.64 10.92 34.66
C ARG A 56 8.74 10.53 33.48
N VAL A 57 9.17 10.78 32.23
CA VAL A 57 8.44 10.41 31.01
C VAL A 57 8.21 8.91 30.92
N PHE A 58 9.16 8.08 31.38
CA PHE A 58 9.02 6.62 31.39
C PHE A 58 7.88 6.15 32.30
N LYS A 59 7.73 6.80 33.47
CA LYS A 59 6.62 6.50 34.38
C LYS A 59 5.27 6.86 33.76
N LYS A 60 5.20 7.99 33.06
CA LYS A 60 3.99 8.43 32.34
C LYS A 60 3.67 7.51 31.16
N ALA A 61 4.68 7.12 30.37
CA ALA A 61 4.53 6.15 29.30
C ALA A 61 3.97 4.81 29.81
N ASN A 62 4.43 4.33 30.96
CA ASN A 62 3.93 3.10 31.57
C ASN A 62 2.46 3.18 32.01
N SER A 63 1.95 4.37 32.36
CA SER A 63 0.54 4.58 32.70
C SER A 63 -0.43 4.58 31.51
N VAL A 64 0.09 4.56 30.27
CA VAL A 64 -0.75 4.51 29.08
C VAL A 64 -1.25 3.08 28.86
N ASN A 65 -2.58 2.94 28.78
CA ASN A 65 -3.23 1.69 28.41
C ASN A 65 -3.16 1.50 26.89
N LEU A 66 -2.39 0.50 26.46
CA LEU A 66 -2.15 0.17 25.06
C LEU A 66 -3.00 -1.00 24.56
N ASN A 67 -3.78 -1.66 25.41
CA ASN A 67 -4.55 -2.86 25.03
C ASN A 67 -5.74 -2.54 24.11
N SER A 68 -6.09 -1.27 23.93
CA SER A 68 -7.22 -0.82 23.10
C SER A 68 -6.78 0.01 21.89
N VAL A 69 -5.49 0.02 21.54
CA VAL A 69 -5.00 0.80 20.39
C VAL A 69 -5.42 0.15 19.08
N ASP A 70 -5.95 0.96 18.17
CA ASP A 70 -6.19 0.55 16.79
C ASP A 70 -4.92 0.82 15.97
N TYR A 71 -4.01 -0.16 15.99
CA TYR A 71 -2.75 -0.12 15.26
C TYR A 71 -2.92 -0.10 13.72
N THR A 72 -4.15 -0.19 13.21
CA THR A 72 -4.45 -0.09 11.77
C THR A 72 -4.80 1.32 11.30
N LYS A 73 -5.01 2.25 12.24
CA LYS A 73 -5.39 3.65 11.98
C LYS A 73 -4.31 4.66 12.36
N GLY A 74 -3.57 4.42 13.45
CA GLY A 74 -2.51 5.31 13.91
C GLY A 74 -1.35 4.58 14.57
N THR A 75 -0.17 5.20 14.53
CA THR A 75 1.05 4.63 15.14
C THR A 75 1.69 5.51 16.20
N THR A 76 1.17 6.72 16.41
CA THR A 76 1.72 7.70 17.36
C THR A 76 0.66 8.12 18.39
N PHE A 77 1.03 8.14 19.66
CA PHE A 77 0.14 8.39 20.80
C PHE A 77 0.74 9.39 21.79
N GLU A 78 -0.10 10.22 22.40
CA GLU A 78 0.33 11.17 23.45
C GLU A 78 0.84 10.45 24.69
N ILE A 79 1.89 11.01 25.29
CA ILE A 79 2.24 10.71 26.69
C ILE A 79 1.58 11.78 27.57
N PRO A 80 0.69 11.39 28.51
CA PRO A 80 -0.09 12.35 29.29
C PRO A 80 0.76 13.39 30.02
N GLY A 81 0.52 14.67 29.70
CA GLY A 81 1.22 15.80 30.31
C GLY A 81 2.69 15.90 29.92
N GLU A 82 3.11 15.33 28.78
CA GLU A 82 4.41 15.57 28.15
C GLU A 82 4.14 16.05 26.72
N LYS A 83 4.47 17.31 26.42
CA LYS A 83 4.07 17.96 25.16
C LYS A 83 4.94 17.52 23.98
N ASP A 84 6.21 17.23 24.25
CA ASP A 84 7.24 17.01 23.23
C ASP A 84 7.65 15.53 23.15
N TYR A 85 7.01 14.66 23.92
CA TYR A 85 7.29 13.23 23.98
C TYR A 85 6.05 12.40 23.60
N PHE A 86 6.26 11.38 22.76
CA PHE A 86 5.19 10.55 22.22
C PHE A 86 5.55 9.07 22.31
N LEU A 87 4.54 8.21 22.40
CA LEU A 87 4.70 6.78 22.16
C LEU A 87 4.51 6.51 20.68
N LYS A 88 5.47 5.83 20.06
CA LYS A 88 5.40 5.40 18.67
C LYS A 88 5.45 3.88 18.61
N ILE A 89 4.58 3.27 17.82
CA ILE A 89 4.77 1.88 17.37
C ILE A 89 5.98 1.90 16.45
N TYR A 90 7.10 1.46 17.00
CA TYR A 90 8.40 1.41 16.34
C TYR A 90 8.48 0.20 15.40
N SER A 91 7.95 -0.94 15.83
CA SER A 91 7.84 -2.13 15.00
C SER A 91 6.51 -2.83 15.25
N LEU A 92 6.02 -3.51 14.22
CA LEU A 92 4.76 -4.25 14.20
C LEU A 92 5.00 -5.51 13.36
N THR A 93 4.58 -6.68 13.84
CA THR A 93 4.68 -7.90 13.01
C THR A 93 3.49 -8.00 12.07
N PRO A 94 3.64 -8.58 10.87
CA PRO A 94 2.51 -8.96 10.04
C PRO A 94 1.56 -9.89 10.80
N PRO A 95 0.24 -9.81 10.54
CA PRO A 95 -0.68 -10.82 11.05
C PRO A 95 -0.25 -12.18 10.52
N SER A 96 0.00 -13.14 11.41
CA SER A 96 0.33 -14.51 11.02
C SER A 96 -0.92 -15.23 10.53
N ILE A 97 -1.14 -15.24 9.21
CA ILE A 97 -2.29 -15.88 8.57
C ILE A 97 -1.83 -17.17 7.91
N ASP A 98 -2.59 -18.26 8.08
CA ASP A 98 -2.35 -19.51 7.34
C ASP A 98 -2.47 -19.24 5.83
N GLU A 99 -1.39 -19.49 5.11
CA GLU A 99 -1.29 -19.28 3.66
C GLU A 99 -2.31 -20.12 2.85
N ASN A 100 -2.82 -21.20 3.43
CA ASN A 100 -3.86 -22.03 2.84
C ASN A 100 -5.28 -21.50 3.09
N THR A 101 -5.41 -20.37 3.80
CA THR A 101 -6.69 -19.70 4.02
C THR A 101 -7.32 -19.27 2.70
N VAL A 102 -8.50 -19.82 2.41
CA VAL A 102 -9.36 -19.35 1.32
C VAL A 102 -10.21 -18.18 1.81
N VAL A 103 -10.19 -17.08 1.07
CA VAL A 103 -11.03 -15.89 1.30
C VAL A 103 -12.29 -16.00 0.43
N PRO A 104 -13.50 -15.94 1.01
CA PRO A 104 -14.74 -16.02 0.23
C PRO A 104 -14.94 -14.81 -0.69
N LEU A 105 -15.70 -14.99 -1.78
CA LEU A 105 -16.03 -13.90 -2.70
C LEU A 105 -16.89 -12.81 -2.04
N ASP A 106 -17.91 -13.20 -1.27
CA ASP A 106 -18.98 -12.29 -0.82
C ASP A 106 -19.10 -12.15 0.70
N LYS A 107 -18.22 -12.80 1.47
CA LYS A 107 -18.27 -12.77 2.92
C LYS A 107 -16.88 -12.59 3.53
N ASP A 108 -16.79 -11.66 4.48
CA ASP A 108 -15.60 -11.46 5.30
C ASP A 108 -15.31 -12.70 6.15
N LYS A 109 -14.04 -12.97 6.38
CA LYS A 109 -13.55 -14.11 7.16
C LYS A 109 -12.71 -13.63 8.31
N GLU A 110 -13.19 -13.90 9.52
CA GLU A 110 -12.37 -13.74 10.73
C GLU A 110 -11.33 -14.86 10.79
N VAL A 111 -10.08 -14.48 11.03
CA VAL A 111 -8.98 -15.40 11.32
C VAL A 111 -8.31 -14.97 12.61
N SER A 112 -7.85 -15.95 13.40
CA SER A 112 -7.01 -15.66 14.55
C SER A 112 -5.63 -15.28 14.05
N ALA A 113 -5.19 -14.06 14.36
CA ALA A 113 -3.83 -13.62 14.11
C ALA A 113 -3.14 -13.27 15.43
N GLU A 114 -1.81 -13.45 15.45
CA GLU A 114 -0.95 -12.84 16.45
C GLU A 114 -0.23 -11.65 15.82
N ILE A 115 -0.29 -10.52 16.51
CA ILE A 115 0.34 -9.27 16.11
C ILE A 115 1.15 -8.76 17.29
N ASN A 116 2.46 -8.61 17.08
CA ASN A 116 3.37 -8.09 18.07
C ASN A 116 3.67 -6.62 17.74
N LEU A 117 3.55 -5.79 18.76
CA LEU A 117 3.80 -4.36 18.73
C LEU A 117 5.00 -4.05 19.61
N GLU A 118 5.93 -3.25 19.12
CA GLU A 118 7.01 -2.65 19.90
C GLU A 118 6.80 -1.15 19.95
N PHE A 119 6.60 -0.61 21.14
CA PHE A 119 6.51 0.81 21.37
C PHE A 119 7.84 1.35 21.85
N LYS A 120 8.23 2.52 21.33
CA LYS A 120 9.32 3.33 21.84
C LYS A 120 8.86 4.76 22.07
N ILE A 121 9.59 5.50 22.89
CA ILE A 121 9.35 6.93 23.06
C ILE A 121 10.15 7.68 22.01
N ILE A 122 9.50 8.62 21.35
CA ILE A 122 10.17 9.62 20.50
C ILE A 122 10.06 11.00 21.16
N TYR A 123 11.06 11.82 20.94
CA TYR A 123 11.07 13.24 21.30
C TYR A 123 11.00 14.07 20.02
N LYS A 124 10.10 15.04 19.98
CA LYS A 124 10.02 16.01 18.90
C LYS A 124 10.55 17.35 19.41
N ASP A 125 11.68 17.79 18.89
CA ASP A 125 12.24 19.07 19.28
C ASP A 125 11.34 20.22 18.77
N PRO A 126 10.81 21.08 19.64
CA PRO A 126 9.92 22.16 19.20
C PRO A 126 10.65 23.31 18.51
N VAL A 127 11.98 23.40 18.65
CA VAL A 127 12.82 24.47 18.10
C VAL A 127 13.37 24.06 16.74
N GLU A 128 14.07 22.92 16.70
CA GLU A 128 14.71 22.42 15.48
C GLU A 128 13.74 21.61 14.61
N ASN A 129 12.56 21.26 15.14
CA ASN A 129 11.57 20.39 14.49
C ASN A 129 12.17 19.03 14.06
N THR A 130 13.18 18.56 14.78
CA THR A 130 13.79 17.24 14.63
C THR A 130 13.04 16.20 15.46
N VAL A 131 13.23 14.92 15.12
CA VAL A 131 12.67 13.79 15.87
C VAL A 131 13.80 12.86 16.28
N GLU A 132 13.89 12.61 17.58
CA GLU A 132 14.91 11.76 18.20
C GLU A 132 14.25 10.53 18.83
N LEU A 133 14.92 9.37 18.78
CA LEU A 133 14.50 8.19 19.53
C LEU A 133 15.01 8.31 20.97
N VAL A 134 14.14 8.17 21.95
CA VAL A 134 14.53 8.21 23.35
C VAL A 134 15.12 6.86 23.79
N ASP A 135 16.33 6.90 24.34
CA ASP A 135 17.03 5.72 24.83
C ASP A 135 16.42 5.20 26.15
N GLY A 136 16.44 3.88 26.35
CA GLY A 136 16.14 3.25 27.63
C GLY A 136 14.68 2.98 27.95
N TRP A 137 13.75 3.13 26.99
CA TRP A 137 12.35 2.70 27.16
C TRP A 137 11.84 1.94 25.93
N GLU A 138 11.37 0.72 26.15
CA GLU A 138 10.58 -0.06 25.18
C GLU A 138 9.39 -0.71 25.89
N LYS A 139 8.31 -0.94 25.15
CA LYS A 139 7.21 -1.79 25.61
C LYS A 139 6.75 -2.68 24.47
N LYS A 140 6.75 -3.99 24.72
CA LYS A 140 6.26 -5.00 23.78
C LYS A 140 4.85 -5.43 24.18
N LEU A 141 3.95 -5.48 23.21
CA LEU A 141 2.58 -5.98 23.37
C LEU A 141 2.33 -7.05 22.32
N SER A 142 1.91 -8.23 22.77
CA SER A 142 1.44 -9.30 21.88
C SER A 142 -0.08 -9.32 21.93
N ILE A 143 -0.71 -8.99 20.81
CA ILE A 143 -2.16 -9.09 20.64
C ILE A 143 -2.42 -10.47 20.04
N LYS A 144 -2.87 -11.39 20.89
CA LYS A 144 -3.13 -12.78 20.52
C LYS A 144 -4.59 -13.00 20.23
N ASN A 145 -4.87 -13.82 19.21
CA ASN A 145 -6.23 -14.17 18.81
C ASN A 145 -7.09 -12.94 18.54
N ASP A 146 -6.48 -11.86 18.07
CA ASP A 146 -7.27 -10.74 17.57
C ASP A 146 -8.10 -11.26 16.39
N LYS A 147 -9.33 -10.77 16.29
CA LYS A 147 -10.20 -11.11 15.17
C LYS A 147 -9.73 -10.30 13.97
N PHE A 148 -8.75 -10.85 13.26
CA PHE A 148 -8.28 -10.23 12.04
C PHE A 148 -9.28 -10.52 10.93
N ILE A 149 -9.78 -9.47 10.29
CA ILE A 149 -10.81 -9.60 9.25
C ILE A 149 -10.13 -9.63 7.89
N LEU A 150 -10.21 -10.79 7.23
CA LEU A 150 -9.97 -10.89 5.79
C LEU A 150 -11.24 -10.47 5.07
N HIS A 151 -11.21 -9.31 4.42
CA HIS A 151 -12.37 -8.84 3.67
C HIS A 151 -12.64 -9.73 2.45
N SER A 152 -13.92 -9.85 2.09
CA SER A 152 -14.33 -10.64 0.93
C SER A 152 -13.68 -10.16 -0.36
N LEU A 153 -13.42 -11.07 -1.30
CA LEU A 153 -12.69 -10.72 -2.53
C LEU A 153 -13.44 -9.68 -3.37
N ASN A 154 -14.76 -9.70 -3.42
CA ASN A 154 -15.55 -8.67 -4.11
C ASN A 154 -15.49 -7.31 -3.39
N SER A 155 -15.38 -7.32 -2.06
CA SER A 155 -15.23 -6.10 -1.25
C SER A 155 -13.83 -5.48 -1.37
N VAL A 156 -12.80 -6.31 -1.57
CA VAL A 156 -11.41 -5.90 -1.84
C VAL A 156 -11.25 -5.41 -3.27
N TYR A 157 -11.93 -6.04 -4.24
CA TYR A 157 -11.79 -5.73 -5.65
C TYR A 157 -12.18 -4.28 -5.99
N ASN A 158 -11.36 -3.64 -6.81
CA ASN A 158 -11.57 -2.27 -7.30
C ASN A 158 -11.29 -2.26 -8.80
N SER A 159 -12.31 -2.07 -9.64
CA SER A 159 -12.12 -2.00 -11.10
C SER A 159 -11.59 -0.63 -11.53
N PHE A 160 -10.94 -0.57 -12.71
CA PHE A 160 -10.50 0.69 -13.29
C PHE A 160 -11.69 1.63 -13.52
N GLU A 161 -12.76 1.15 -14.16
CA GLU A 161 -13.94 1.97 -14.47
C GLU A 161 -14.59 2.61 -13.24
N SER A 162 -14.62 1.90 -12.10
CA SER A 162 -15.13 2.45 -10.84
C SER A 162 -14.27 3.59 -10.28
N ASN A 163 -12.98 3.63 -10.63
CA ASN A 163 -12.03 4.63 -10.15
C ASN A 163 -11.61 5.64 -11.23
N LYS A 164 -12.08 5.49 -12.47
CA LYS A 164 -11.64 6.25 -13.64
C LYS A 164 -11.79 7.77 -13.48
N ALA A 165 -12.84 8.22 -12.79
CA ALA A 165 -13.09 9.64 -12.54
C ALA A 165 -11.97 10.34 -11.73
N SER A 166 -11.15 9.57 -10.99
CA SER A 166 -9.99 10.05 -10.25
C SER A 166 -8.67 9.44 -10.73
N ALA A 167 -8.66 8.88 -11.96
CA ALA A 167 -7.45 8.34 -12.57
C ALA A 167 -6.41 9.43 -12.86
N PHE A 168 -5.14 9.04 -12.86
CA PHE A 168 -4.06 9.94 -13.24
C PHE A 168 -4.03 10.08 -14.75
N GLU A 169 -4.43 11.26 -15.25
CA GLU A 169 -4.39 11.60 -16.67
C GLU A 169 -3.04 12.22 -17.06
N PHE A 170 -2.37 11.59 -18.00
CA PHE A 170 -1.13 12.04 -18.60
C PHE A 170 -1.43 12.85 -19.86
N LYS A 171 -1.40 14.18 -19.73
CA LYS A 171 -1.91 15.09 -20.78
C LYS A 171 -0.85 15.60 -21.74
N ASN A 172 0.41 15.71 -21.30
CA ASN A 172 1.48 16.31 -22.09
C ASN A 172 2.63 15.32 -22.37
N ILE A 173 2.32 14.06 -22.67
CA ILE A 173 3.36 13.11 -23.10
C ILE A 173 3.92 13.56 -24.45
N ASP A 174 5.22 13.84 -24.48
CA ASP A 174 5.95 14.17 -25.71
C ASP A 174 6.34 12.87 -26.44
N TRP A 175 5.37 12.31 -27.17
CA TRP A 175 5.57 11.09 -27.93
C TRP A 175 6.68 11.21 -28.99
N ASP A 176 6.93 12.43 -29.49
CA ASP A 176 8.00 12.66 -30.47
C ASP A 176 9.39 12.42 -29.86
N LYS A 177 9.61 12.77 -28.60
CA LYS A 177 10.84 12.45 -27.87
C LYS A 177 11.01 10.96 -27.54
N LEU A 178 9.90 10.22 -27.57
CA LEU A 178 9.88 8.78 -27.30
C LEU A 178 9.95 7.92 -28.57
N LYS A 179 10.13 8.53 -29.75
CA LYS A 179 10.42 7.80 -30.99
C LYS A 179 11.56 6.79 -30.77
N ALA A 180 11.47 5.64 -31.41
CA ALA A 180 12.28 4.43 -31.15
C ALA A 180 11.99 3.66 -29.85
N LYS A 181 11.36 4.26 -28.82
CA LYS A 181 11.11 3.64 -27.51
C LYS A 181 9.66 3.24 -27.25
N TYR A 182 8.75 3.54 -28.18
CA TYR A 182 7.39 3.05 -28.12
C TYR A 182 6.97 2.35 -29.41
N PHE A 183 5.88 1.60 -29.31
CA PHE A 183 5.13 1.04 -30.44
C PHE A 183 3.65 0.93 -30.07
N ASP A 184 2.77 0.93 -31.07
CA ASP A 184 1.33 0.73 -30.86
C ASP A 184 1.00 -0.76 -31.04
N ALA A 185 0.12 -1.27 -30.18
CA ALA A 185 -0.20 -2.69 -30.15
C ALA A 185 -1.67 -2.94 -29.76
N GLU A 186 -2.08 -4.19 -29.91
CA GLU A 186 -3.38 -4.71 -29.47
C GLU A 186 -3.16 -5.78 -28.39
N ILE A 187 -3.92 -5.72 -27.29
CA ILE A 187 -3.87 -6.76 -26.26
C ILE A 187 -4.38 -8.08 -26.83
N VAL A 188 -3.56 -9.13 -26.78
CA VAL A 188 -3.92 -10.49 -27.16
C VAL A 188 -4.49 -11.25 -25.97
N LYS A 189 -3.82 -11.16 -24.81
CA LYS A 189 -4.21 -11.76 -23.53
C LYS A 189 -3.34 -11.22 -22.40
N TRP A 190 -3.73 -11.52 -21.16
CA TRP A 190 -2.90 -11.35 -19.97
C TRP A 190 -2.40 -12.70 -19.46
N SER A 191 -1.15 -12.78 -19.03
CA SER A 191 -0.64 -13.99 -18.35
C SER A 191 -1.02 -13.96 -16.86
N ASP A 192 -0.84 -12.80 -16.25
CA ASP A 192 -1.09 -12.43 -14.85
C ASP A 192 -1.43 -10.92 -14.80
N GLY A 193 -1.39 -10.31 -13.62
CA GLY A 193 -1.79 -8.91 -13.45
C GLY A 193 -0.79 -7.88 -14.01
N ASP A 194 0.41 -8.29 -14.42
CA ASP A 194 1.50 -7.38 -14.84
C ASP A 194 2.29 -7.88 -16.06
N THR A 195 1.79 -8.92 -16.75
CA THR A 195 2.41 -9.47 -17.96
C THR A 195 1.41 -9.59 -19.11
N PRO A 196 1.12 -8.49 -19.84
CA PRO A 196 0.30 -8.57 -21.04
C PRO A 196 1.07 -9.19 -22.22
N VAL A 197 0.35 -9.89 -23.07
CA VAL A 197 0.79 -10.32 -24.40
C VAL A 197 0.12 -9.43 -25.41
N VAL A 198 0.91 -8.83 -26.29
CA VAL A 198 0.43 -7.84 -27.25
C VAL A 198 0.86 -8.21 -28.66
N LYS A 199 0.05 -7.81 -29.65
CA LYS A 199 0.39 -7.89 -31.06
C LYS A 199 0.73 -6.50 -31.58
N VAL A 200 1.92 -6.33 -32.13
CA VAL A 200 2.40 -5.02 -32.62
C VAL A 200 1.65 -4.62 -33.88
N THR A 201 1.11 -3.40 -33.89
CA THR A 201 0.29 -2.86 -34.99
C THR A 201 0.95 -1.69 -35.71
N SER A 202 1.79 -0.92 -35.00
CA SER A 202 2.57 0.17 -35.58
C SER A 202 3.87 0.34 -34.80
N VAL A 203 4.93 0.72 -35.50
CA VAL A 203 6.26 0.90 -34.92
C VAL A 203 6.94 2.08 -35.61
N ASP A 204 7.67 2.89 -34.85
CA ASP A 204 8.55 3.91 -35.43
C ASP A 204 9.71 3.23 -36.17
N PRO A 205 10.15 3.69 -37.35
CA PRO A 205 11.24 3.08 -38.10
C PRO A 205 12.56 2.94 -37.34
N LEU A 206 12.77 3.75 -36.29
CA LEU A 206 13.97 3.73 -35.46
C LEU A 206 13.88 2.69 -34.32
N ASN A 207 12.71 2.12 -34.05
CA ASN A 207 12.55 1.10 -33.02
C ASN A 207 13.05 -0.25 -33.54
N GLN A 208 14.05 -0.82 -32.86
CA GLN A 208 14.70 -2.08 -33.25
C GLN A 208 14.26 -3.27 -32.38
N ASN A 209 13.42 -3.05 -31.38
CA ASN A 209 13.05 -4.07 -30.40
C ASN A 209 11.96 -5.02 -30.92
N VAL A 210 11.10 -4.54 -31.81
CA VAL A 210 9.92 -5.25 -32.33
C VAL A 210 9.63 -4.88 -33.79
N LYS A 211 8.83 -5.70 -34.47
CA LYS A 211 8.31 -5.46 -35.82
C LYS A 211 6.78 -5.52 -35.83
N VAL A 212 6.15 -4.86 -36.80
CA VAL A 212 4.70 -4.98 -37.02
C VAL A 212 4.34 -6.45 -37.26
N GLY A 213 3.31 -6.92 -36.54
CA GLY A 213 2.85 -8.31 -36.59
C GLY A 213 3.46 -9.20 -35.50
N ASP A 214 4.54 -8.78 -34.82
CA ASP A 214 5.11 -9.55 -33.72
C ASP A 214 4.10 -9.71 -32.57
N GLU A 215 4.02 -10.91 -32.00
CA GLU A 215 3.40 -11.16 -30.71
C GLU A 215 4.49 -11.20 -29.63
N THR A 216 4.41 -10.29 -28.66
CA THR A 216 5.44 -10.15 -27.61
C THR A 216 4.82 -10.01 -26.23
N LYS A 217 5.57 -10.44 -25.22
CA LYS A 217 5.21 -10.28 -23.81
C LYS A 217 5.85 -9.01 -23.27
N ILE A 218 5.06 -8.22 -22.56
CA ILE A 218 5.54 -7.05 -21.82
C ILE A 218 5.65 -7.45 -20.36
N ARG A 219 6.74 -7.08 -19.70
CA ARG A 219 6.82 -7.07 -18.23
C ARG A 219 6.58 -5.64 -17.80
N ILE A 220 5.46 -5.39 -17.12
CA ILE A 220 5.13 -4.04 -16.66
C ILE A 220 6.20 -3.60 -15.65
N SER A 221 6.82 -2.46 -15.91
CA SER A 221 7.83 -1.84 -15.07
C SER A 221 7.20 -1.25 -13.81
N GLY A 222 7.96 -1.27 -12.73
CA GLY A 222 7.59 -0.57 -11.50
C GLY A 222 6.56 -1.29 -10.62
N VAL A 223 6.02 -2.43 -11.05
CA VAL A 223 5.05 -3.22 -10.28
C VAL A 223 5.40 -4.69 -10.33
N ASP A 224 4.86 -5.44 -9.38
CA ASP A 224 4.96 -6.90 -9.33
C ASP A 224 3.64 -7.40 -8.74
N THR A 225 2.89 -8.24 -9.46
CA THR A 225 1.60 -8.75 -8.95
C THR A 225 1.80 -10.07 -8.22
N PRO A 226 0.91 -10.43 -7.27
CA PRO A 226 0.99 -11.74 -6.63
C PRO A 226 0.92 -12.86 -7.67
N GLU A 227 1.63 -13.96 -7.43
CA GLU A 227 1.79 -15.00 -8.43
C GLU A 227 0.61 -15.97 -8.41
N LYS A 228 0.03 -16.30 -9.57
CA LYS A 228 -0.90 -17.44 -9.67
C LYS A 228 -0.14 -18.77 -9.67
N PHE A 229 0.98 -18.80 -10.38
CA PHE A 229 1.84 -19.96 -10.58
C PHE A 229 3.29 -19.52 -10.82
N VAL A 230 4.26 -20.26 -10.26
CA VAL A 230 5.69 -20.09 -10.57
C VAL A 230 6.26 -21.45 -10.98
N GLY A 231 6.82 -21.54 -12.19
CA GLY A 231 7.39 -22.80 -12.70
C GLY A 231 6.37 -23.95 -12.79
N GLY A 232 5.07 -23.63 -12.98
CA GLY A 232 3.98 -24.60 -13.01
C GLY A 232 3.44 -24.99 -11.62
N ILE A 233 4.07 -24.53 -10.54
CA ILE A 233 3.60 -24.74 -9.17
C ILE A 233 2.60 -23.65 -8.82
N LYS A 234 1.42 -24.03 -8.33
CA LYS A 234 0.38 -23.10 -7.88
C LYS A 234 0.82 -22.39 -6.60
N SER A 235 0.50 -21.10 -6.46
CA SER A 235 0.64 -20.38 -5.20
C SER A 235 -0.28 -20.90 -4.10
N SER A 236 0.02 -20.52 -2.85
CA SER A 236 -0.84 -20.78 -1.70
C SER A 236 -2.23 -20.18 -1.93
N ASN A 237 -3.26 -20.70 -1.24
CA ASN A 237 -4.63 -20.26 -1.50
C ASN A 237 -4.83 -18.75 -1.28
N LEU A 238 -4.18 -18.19 -0.25
CA LEU A 238 -4.24 -16.78 0.06
C LEU A 238 -3.61 -15.95 -1.07
N GLU A 239 -2.36 -16.22 -1.43
CA GLU A 239 -1.68 -15.54 -2.55
C GLU A 239 -2.49 -15.67 -3.85
N HIS A 240 -2.95 -16.88 -4.17
CA HIS A 240 -3.72 -17.16 -5.37
C HIS A 240 -5.02 -16.35 -5.44
N ASN A 241 -5.75 -16.20 -4.32
CA ASN A 241 -6.98 -15.40 -4.28
C ASN A 241 -6.72 -13.93 -4.62
N TYR A 242 -5.64 -13.33 -4.12
CA TYR A 242 -5.26 -11.94 -4.43
C TYR A 242 -4.62 -11.78 -5.83
N ALA A 243 -3.91 -12.80 -6.32
CA ALA A 243 -3.38 -12.85 -7.69
C ALA A 243 -4.50 -12.82 -8.75
N LEU A 244 -5.63 -13.51 -8.47
CA LEU A 244 -6.82 -13.48 -9.33
C LEU A 244 -7.45 -12.09 -9.40
N LEU A 245 -7.44 -11.31 -8.32
CA LEU A 245 -7.94 -9.92 -8.35
C LEU A 245 -7.09 -9.04 -9.28
N SER A 246 -5.77 -9.19 -9.22
CA SER A 246 -4.82 -8.45 -10.07
C SER A 246 -5.00 -8.82 -11.55
N SER A 247 -5.14 -10.12 -11.83
CA SER A 247 -5.42 -10.61 -13.20
C SER A 247 -6.76 -10.09 -13.72
N LYS A 248 -7.81 -10.13 -12.87
CA LYS A 248 -9.14 -9.62 -13.21
C LYS A 248 -9.11 -8.13 -13.53
N PHE A 249 -8.36 -7.33 -12.76
CA PHE A 249 -8.16 -5.92 -13.07
C PHE A 249 -7.54 -5.73 -14.45
N ALA A 250 -6.49 -6.48 -14.77
CA ALA A 250 -5.81 -6.41 -16.06
C ALA A 250 -6.75 -6.69 -17.24
N GLU A 251 -7.53 -7.77 -17.13
CA GLU A 251 -8.48 -8.21 -18.15
C GLU A 251 -9.68 -7.27 -18.30
N GLU A 252 -10.14 -6.63 -17.22
CA GLU A 252 -11.26 -5.68 -17.29
C GLU A 252 -10.82 -4.28 -17.73
N ALA A 253 -9.67 -3.79 -17.26
CA ALA A 253 -9.15 -2.48 -17.64
C ALA A 253 -8.69 -2.47 -19.11
N LEU A 254 -8.10 -3.58 -19.56
CA LEU A 254 -7.53 -3.75 -20.88
C LEU A 254 -7.92 -5.12 -21.45
N PRO A 255 -9.20 -5.32 -21.84
CA PRO A 255 -9.66 -6.56 -22.43
C PRO A 255 -8.93 -6.86 -23.74
N LYS A 256 -8.97 -8.13 -24.14
CA LYS A 256 -8.48 -8.56 -25.46
C LYS A 256 -9.05 -7.67 -26.56
N GLY A 257 -8.21 -7.19 -27.46
CA GLY A 257 -8.59 -6.25 -28.51
C GLY A 257 -8.36 -4.78 -28.16
N SER A 258 -7.99 -4.47 -26.90
CA SER A 258 -7.69 -3.09 -26.50
C SER A 258 -6.48 -2.57 -27.25
N LYS A 259 -6.62 -1.37 -27.83
CA LYS A 259 -5.53 -0.64 -28.46
C LYS A 259 -4.72 0.07 -27.39
N VAL A 260 -3.41 -0.11 -27.44
CA VAL A 260 -2.48 0.43 -26.46
C VAL A 260 -1.23 0.97 -27.12
N ARG A 261 -0.52 1.84 -26.41
CA ARG A 261 0.83 2.27 -26.75
C ARG A 261 1.78 1.74 -25.70
N VAL A 262 2.75 0.95 -26.12
CA VAL A 262 3.72 0.33 -25.22
C VAL A 262 5.00 1.15 -25.25
N TYR A 263 5.42 1.69 -24.09
CA TYR A 263 6.82 2.09 -23.90
C TYR A 263 7.62 0.82 -23.63
N GLY A 264 8.75 0.64 -24.31
CA GLY A 264 9.62 -0.52 -24.11
C GLY A 264 11.00 -0.28 -24.70
N ASP A 265 12.01 -0.16 -23.84
CA ASP A 265 13.37 0.20 -24.24
C ASP A 265 14.32 -1.00 -24.32
N SER A 266 13.97 -2.12 -23.70
CA SER A 266 14.87 -3.26 -23.54
C SER A 266 14.12 -4.59 -23.49
N LYS A 267 14.86 -5.69 -23.71
CA LYS A 267 14.39 -7.06 -23.47
C LYS A 267 15.07 -7.61 -22.23
N ASP A 268 14.32 -8.33 -21.40
CA ASP A 268 14.89 -9.06 -20.28
C ASP A 268 15.53 -10.39 -20.72
N ALA A 269 16.13 -11.12 -19.77
CA ALA A 269 16.77 -12.41 -20.03
C ALA A 269 15.82 -13.49 -20.57
N TYR A 270 14.51 -13.29 -20.45
CA TYR A 270 13.46 -14.18 -20.96
C TYR A 270 12.85 -13.68 -22.27
N GLY A 271 13.43 -12.63 -22.87
CA GLY A 271 12.97 -12.04 -24.13
C GLY A 271 11.72 -11.18 -24.03
N ARG A 272 11.23 -10.89 -22.81
CA ARG A 272 10.08 -9.99 -22.59
C ARG A 272 10.54 -8.55 -22.75
N ILE A 273 9.71 -7.71 -23.36
CA ILE A 273 9.94 -6.27 -23.39
C ILE A 273 9.71 -5.73 -21.97
N VAL A 274 10.70 -5.06 -21.38
CA VAL A 274 10.54 -4.37 -20.10
C VAL A 274 10.04 -2.97 -20.39
N GLY A 275 8.91 -2.60 -19.79
CA GLY A 275 8.23 -1.37 -20.18
C GLY A 275 6.84 -1.26 -19.57
N ASP A 276 5.98 -0.46 -20.17
CA ASP A 276 4.65 -0.20 -19.61
C ASP A 276 3.66 0.13 -20.72
N VAL A 277 2.38 0.08 -20.37
CA VAL A 277 1.27 0.16 -21.31
C VAL A 277 0.46 1.43 -21.04
N PHE A 278 0.46 2.32 -22.01
CA PHE A 278 -0.41 3.49 -22.05
C PHE A 278 -1.71 3.18 -22.79
N PHE A 279 -2.83 3.67 -22.26
CA PHE A 279 -4.16 3.34 -22.75
C PHE A 279 -5.18 4.47 -22.53
N GLY A 280 -6.41 4.24 -22.97
CA GLY A 280 -7.48 5.24 -22.98
C GLY A 280 -7.36 6.22 -24.14
N ASP A 281 -8.20 7.24 -24.11
CA ASP A 281 -8.21 8.27 -25.16
C ASP A 281 -6.84 8.95 -25.22
N LYS A 282 -6.25 8.97 -26.42
CA LYS A 282 -4.90 9.52 -26.67
C LYS A 282 -3.80 8.93 -25.78
N TYR A 283 -3.99 7.72 -25.24
CA TYR A 283 -3.02 7.03 -24.39
C TYR A 283 -2.73 7.77 -23.07
N GLN A 284 -3.76 8.40 -22.48
CA GLN A 284 -3.63 9.27 -21.32
C GLN A 284 -3.56 8.53 -19.96
N TYR A 285 -3.70 7.21 -19.90
CA TYR A 285 -3.57 6.44 -18.66
C TYR A 285 -2.39 5.48 -18.72
N LEU A 286 -1.71 5.29 -17.60
CA LEU A 286 -0.59 4.36 -17.48
C LEU A 286 -0.98 3.16 -16.62
N TYR A 287 -0.82 1.95 -17.15
CA TYR A 287 -1.33 0.73 -16.53
C TYR A 287 -0.76 0.50 -15.12
N SER A 288 0.57 0.56 -14.97
CA SER A 288 1.26 0.36 -13.69
C SER A 288 0.72 1.28 -12.57
N VAL A 289 0.44 2.52 -12.91
CA VAL A 289 -0.10 3.54 -12.00
C VAL A 289 -1.53 3.19 -11.60
N GLU A 290 -2.38 2.81 -12.54
CA GLU A 290 -3.81 2.56 -12.24
C GLU A 290 -4.05 1.24 -11.48
N ILE A 291 -3.28 0.18 -11.74
CA ILE A 291 -3.34 -1.04 -10.93
C ILE A 291 -2.81 -0.79 -9.51
N THR A 292 -1.76 0.01 -9.37
CA THR A 292 -1.23 0.44 -8.06
C THR A 292 -2.26 1.26 -7.29
N ARG A 293 -2.92 2.22 -7.96
CA ARG A 293 -3.94 3.10 -7.35
C ARG A 293 -5.18 2.32 -6.92
N SER A 294 -5.48 1.24 -7.61
CA SER A 294 -6.54 0.28 -7.24
C SER A 294 -6.15 -0.62 -6.07
N GLY A 295 -4.89 -0.55 -5.61
CA GLY A 295 -4.36 -1.31 -4.48
C GLY A 295 -4.18 -2.79 -4.78
N LEU A 296 -4.00 -3.17 -6.05
CA LEU A 296 -3.91 -4.57 -6.50
C LEU A 296 -2.47 -4.99 -6.84
N THR A 297 -1.48 -4.20 -6.43
CA THR A 297 -0.06 -4.50 -6.52
C THR A 297 0.72 -3.63 -5.53
N LEU A 298 2.02 -3.89 -5.38
CA LEU A 298 2.96 -3.03 -4.69
C LEU A 298 3.97 -2.48 -5.71
N PRO A 299 4.21 -1.15 -5.73
CA PRO A 299 5.14 -0.57 -6.68
C PRO A 299 6.56 -0.57 -6.15
N TYR A 300 7.50 -1.01 -6.97
CA TYR A 300 8.90 -1.18 -6.61
C TYR A 300 9.84 -0.57 -7.64
N TYR A 301 11.03 -0.18 -7.18
CA TYR A 301 12.11 0.26 -8.06
C TYR A 301 13.46 -0.19 -7.52
N ASP A 302 14.41 -0.48 -8.41
CA ASP A 302 15.65 -1.16 -8.04
C ASP A 302 16.72 -0.21 -7.46
N ASN A 303 16.86 0.99 -8.00
CA ASN A 303 17.89 1.94 -7.61
C ASN A 303 17.36 3.38 -7.57
N ILE A 304 16.81 3.76 -6.42
CA ILE A 304 16.27 5.12 -6.19
C ILE A 304 17.34 6.20 -6.39
N THR A 305 18.61 5.93 -6.10
CA THR A 305 19.70 6.91 -6.30
C THR A 305 19.90 7.25 -7.78
N LEU A 306 19.79 6.25 -8.67
CA LEU A 306 19.89 6.47 -10.12
C LEU A 306 18.61 7.05 -10.72
N ALA A 307 17.46 6.88 -10.06
CA ALA A 307 16.17 7.34 -10.55
C ALA A 307 16.19 8.82 -10.94
N PHE A 308 16.93 9.68 -10.20
CA PHE A 308 16.97 11.12 -10.46
C PHE A 308 17.38 11.50 -11.89
N SER A 309 18.35 10.77 -12.44
CA SER A 309 18.84 11.02 -13.80
C SER A 309 17.80 10.68 -14.84
N PHE A 310 16.96 9.67 -14.59
CA PHE A 310 15.93 9.21 -15.51
C PHE A 310 14.64 10.03 -15.39
N VAL A 311 14.21 10.37 -14.18
CA VAL A 311 13.00 11.16 -13.95
C VAL A 311 13.07 12.56 -14.56
N LYS A 312 14.26 13.15 -14.69
CA LYS A 312 14.44 14.46 -15.35
C LYS A 312 14.44 14.42 -16.87
N ASN A 313 14.54 13.24 -17.47
CA ASN A 313 14.69 13.10 -18.90
C ASN A 313 13.44 12.42 -19.51
N PRO A 314 12.65 13.12 -20.34
CA PRO A 314 11.37 12.64 -20.87
C PRO A 314 11.47 11.47 -21.85
N VAL A 315 12.69 10.99 -22.14
CA VAL A 315 12.91 9.77 -22.95
C VAL A 315 12.83 8.48 -22.11
N TYR A 316 12.73 8.59 -20.79
CA TYR A 316 12.68 7.43 -19.88
C TYR A 316 11.29 7.24 -19.29
N TRP A 317 10.94 5.99 -19.00
CA TRP A 317 9.66 5.65 -18.38
C TRP A 317 9.50 6.27 -16.99
N GLU A 318 10.60 6.36 -16.24
CA GLU A 318 10.65 6.92 -14.88
C GLU A 318 10.13 8.35 -14.82
N HIS A 319 10.37 9.16 -15.88
CA HIS A 319 9.86 10.53 -15.99
C HIS A 319 8.34 10.61 -15.85
N TYR A 320 7.64 9.59 -16.36
CA TYR A 320 6.18 9.52 -16.36
C TYR A 320 5.67 8.70 -15.16
N ALA A 321 6.30 7.58 -14.84
CA ALA A 321 5.70 6.62 -13.93
C ALA A 321 6.07 6.83 -12.47
N LEU A 322 7.33 7.18 -12.18
CA LEU A 322 7.91 6.85 -10.87
C LEU A 322 7.29 7.66 -9.73
N LEU A 323 7.08 8.97 -9.95
CA LEU A 323 6.38 9.83 -9.00
C LEU A 323 4.91 9.41 -8.85
N ARG A 324 4.24 9.07 -9.95
CA ARG A 324 2.82 8.68 -9.95
C ARG A 324 2.58 7.33 -9.29
N LEU A 325 3.52 6.40 -9.37
CA LEU A 325 3.44 5.12 -8.68
C LEU A 325 3.43 5.30 -7.15
N GLY A 326 4.27 6.19 -6.61
CA GLY A 326 4.25 6.47 -5.17
C GLY A 326 2.98 7.20 -4.72
N GLU A 327 2.45 8.10 -5.54
CA GLU A 327 1.18 8.79 -5.26
C GLU A 327 0.00 7.83 -5.35
N ALA A 328 0.03 6.91 -6.31
CA ALA A 328 -0.96 5.85 -6.46
C ALA A 328 -0.94 4.90 -5.25
N LEU A 329 0.24 4.50 -4.77
CA LEU A 329 0.37 3.69 -3.55
C LEU A 329 -0.22 4.41 -2.34
N GLU A 330 0.12 5.68 -2.16
CA GLU A 330 -0.44 6.46 -1.07
C GLU A 330 -1.96 6.56 -1.19
N TYR A 331 -2.47 6.88 -2.38
CA TYR A 331 -3.91 6.95 -2.62
C TYR A 331 -4.59 5.62 -2.22
N ALA A 332 -4.01 4.48 -2.61
CA ALA A 332 -4.55 3.17 -2.27
C ALA A 332 -4.53 2.92 -0.75
N LYS A 333 -3.45 3.27 -0.06
CA LYS A 333 -3.31 3.19 1.40
C LYS A 333 -4.34 4.06 2.13
N THR A 334 -4.39 5.34 1.79
CA THR A 334 -5.29 6.33 2.42
C THR A 334 -6.75 5.97 2.22
N ASN A 335 -7.13 5.52 1.02
CA ASN A 335 -8.51 5.20 0.68
C ASN A 335 -8.86 3.72 0.90
N LYS A 336 -7.97 2.94 1.53
CA LYS A 336 -8.16 1.50 1.83
C LYS A 336 -8.62 0.71 0.60
N LYS A 337 -7.96 0.93 -0.53
CA LYS A 337 -8.25 0.30 -1.83
C LYS A 337 -7.51 -1.04 -1.96
N GLY A 338 -8.12 -1.97 -2.67
CA GLY A 338 -7.52 -3.26 -2.96
C GLY A 338 -7.05 -3.97 -1.70
N PHE A 339 -5.82 -4.46 -1.73
CA PHE A 339 -5.17 -5.18 -0.64
C PHE A 339 -5.12 -4.35 0.66
N PHE A 340 -5.07 -3.02 0.56
CA PHE A 340 -5.05 -2.10 1.71
C PHE A 340 -6.36 -2.03 2.47
N LYS A 341 -7.45 -2.61 1.94
CA LYS A 341 -8.68 -2.82 2.70
C LYS A 341 -8.47 -3.81 3.85
N THR A 342 -7.70 -4.86 3.60
CA THR A 342 -7.38 -5.91 4.57
C THR A 342 -6.09 -5.62 5.32
N PHE A 343 -5.04 -5.18 4.62
CA PHE A 343 -3.70 -5.04 5.19
C PHE A 343 -3.34 -3.57 5.34
N ALA A 344 -3.14 -3.12 6.58
CA ALA A 344 -2.88 -1.71 6.85
C ALA A 344 -1.55 -1.20 6.26
N LEU A 345 -0.55 -2.09 6.12
CA LEU A 345 0.82 -1.71 5.76
C LEU A 345 1.34 -2.54 4.56
N PRO A 346 2.15 -1.94 3.66
CA PRO A 346 2.69 -2.64 2.50
C PRO A 346 3.47 -3.92 2.86
N TYR A 347 4.29 -3.90 3.91
CA TYR A 347 5.06 -5.08 4.30
C TYR A 347 4.17 -6.22 4.82
N TRP A 348 2.93 -5.93 5.27
CA TRP A 348 1.95 -6.98 5.61
C TRP A 348 1.44 -7.69 4.36
N ILE A 349 1.16 -6.92 3.31
CA ILE A 349 0.80 -7.45 1.99
C ILE A 349 1.95 -8.32 1.50
N GLN A 350 3.18 -7.79 1.47
CA GLN A 350 4.35 -8.54 1.03
C GLN A 350 4.53 -9.84 1.84
N SER A 351 4.41 -9.77 3.16
CA SER A 351 4.63 -10.92 4.04
C SER A 351 3.53 -11.99 3.96
N ASN A 352 2.29 -11.63 3.61
CA ASN A 352 1.15 -12.55 3.58
C ASN A 352 0.78 -13.01 2.16
N ILE A 353 0.92 -12.14 1.17
CA ILE A 353 0.47 -12.37 -0.20
C ILE A 353 1.64 -12.73 -1.12
N TYR A 354 2.83 -12.15 -0.98
CA TYR A 354 3.96 -12.38 -1.91
C TYR A 354 4.89 -13.50 -1.40
N LYS A 355 4.37 -14.72 -1.27
CA LYS A 355 5.12 -15.85 -0.68
C LYS A 355 5.96 -16.61 -1.70
N MET A 356 5.46 -16.81 -2.91
CA MET A 356 6.19 -17.56 -3.94
C MET A 356 7.45 -16.83 -4.43
N LYS A 357 7.35 -15.51 -4.59
CA LYS A 357 8.46 -14.63 -4.98
C LYS A 357 8.51 -13.41 -4.07
N PRO A 358 9.02 -13.54 -2.84
CA PRO A 358 9.15 -12.38 -1.97
C PRO A 358 10.16 -11.41 -2.58
N ASN A 359 9.77 -10.13 -2.67
CA ASN A 359 10.70 -9.09 -3.06
C ASN A 359 11.78 -8.94 -1.97
N GLY A 360 13.05 -9.19 -2.31
CA GLY A 360 14.19 -9.00 -1.41
C GLY A 360 15.21 -7.99 -1.92
N LYS A 361 14.94 -7.35 -3.06
CA LYS A 361 15.94 -6.53 -3.78
C LYS A 361 15.48 -5.11 -4.03
N TRP A 362 14.20 -4.92 -4.35
CA TRP A 362 13.69 -3.64 -4.84
C TRP A 362 13.09 -2.81 -3.72
N THR A 363 13.26 -1.50 -3.81
CA THR A 363 12.73 -0.53 -2.88
C THR A 363 11.27 -0.25 -3.18
N LEU A 364 10.41 -0.35 -2.17
CA LEU A 364 9.01 0.05 -2.27
C LEU A 364 8.91 1.57 -2.46
N LEU A 365 8.09 2.02 -3.42
CA LEU A 365 7.88 3.43 -3.71
C LEU A 365 6.91 4.09 -2.72
N ASP A 366 7.15 3.98 -1.41
CA ASP A 366 6.31 4.59 -0.35
C ASP A 366 6.70 6.04 -0.07
N LYS A 367 5.80 7.01 -0.28
CA LYS A 367 6.11 8.44 -0.10
C LYS A 367 6.65 8.83 1.28
N HIS A 368 6.41 8.00 2.30
CA HIS A 368 6.89 8.21 3.65
C HIS A 368 8.18 7.46 3.96
N SER A 369 8.75 6.71 3.02
CA SER A 369 10.06 6.09 3.20
C SER A 369 11.16 7.15 3.04
N PRO A 370 12.09 7.26 4.00
CA PRO A 370 13.16 8.25 3.94
C PRO A 370 14.21 7.93 2.86
N THR A 371 14.25 6.69 2.34
CA THR A 371 15.10 6.27 1.21
C THR A 371 14.39 6.38 -0.15
N ASN A 372 13.27 7.12 -0.25
CA ASN A 372 12.43 7.15 -1.45
C ASN A 372 12.57 8.41 -2.32
N LEU A 373 12.06 8.31 -3.54
CA LEU A 373 12.05 9.29 -4.63
C LEU A 373 11.65 10.71 -4.23
N TYR A 374 10.76 10.86 -3.24
CA TYR A 374 10.23 12.15 -2.81
C TYR A 374 11.25 13.03 -2.09
N ASN A 375 12.33 12.44 -1.57
CA ASN A 375 13.41 13.16 -0.93
C ASN A 375 14.47 13.64 -1.94
N ILE A 376 14.28 13.37 -3.23
CA ILE A 376 15.17 13.82 -4.27
C ILE A 376 14.83 15.26 -4.67
N GLU A 377 15.78 16.18 -4.49
CA GLU A 377 15.61 17.61 -4.78
C GLU A 377 15.17 17.86 -6.23
N GLY A 378 14.06 18.58 -6.43
CA GLY A 378 13.55 18.95 -7.75
C GLY A 378 12.68 17.89 -8.43
N ILE A 379 12.34 16.77 -7.75
CA ILE A 379 11.41 15.77 -8.29
C ILE A 379 10.02 16.36 -8.61
N ASN A 380 9.56 17.32 -7.81
CA ASN A 380 8.28 18.01 -7.99
C ASN A 380 8.23 18.89 -9.26
N LEU A 381 9.38 19.21 -9.86
CA LEU A 381 9.43 20.01 -11.11
C LEU A 381 9.03 19.19 -12.35
N ILE A 382 8.90 17.87 -12.21
CA ILE A 382 8.49 16.97 -13.30
C ILE A 382 6.97 16.93 -13.47
N ASP A 383 6.21 17.57 -12.57
CA ASP A 383 4.75 17.66 -12.63
C ASP A 383 4.19 18.38 -13.88
N ASP A 384 5.04 19.05 -14.66
CA ASP A 384 4.62 19.82 -15.82
C ASP A 384 4.17 18.93 -17.01
N SER A 385 4.56 17.64 -17.04
CA SER A 385 4.01 16.68 -18.03
C SER A 385 2.54 16.29 -17.76
N TYR A 386 1.98 16.68 -16.61
CA TYR A 386 0.64 16.27 -16.15
C TYR A 386 -0.36 17.44 -16.04
N LYS A 387 0.12 18.68 -15.96
CA LYS A 387 -0.75 19.88 -15.87
C LYS A 387 -1.34 20.23 -17.24
N ASN A 388 -2.59 20.69 -17.31
CA ASN A 388 -3.11 21.30 -18.53
C ASN A 388 -2.21 22.48 -18.91
N LYS A 389 -1.69 22.52 -20.15
CA LYS A 389 -1.19 23.77 -20.72
C LYS A 389 -2.33 24.70 -21.08
#